data_AF-A0A517MVW9-F1
#
_entry.id   AF-A0A517MVW9-F1
#
_cell.length_a   1.000
_cell.length_b   1.000
_cell.length_c   1.000
_cell.angle_alpha   90.00
_cell.angle_beta   90.00
_cell.angle_gamma   90.00
#
_symmetry.space_group_name_H-M   'P 1'
#
loop_
_entity.id
_entity.type
_entity.pdbx_description
1 polymer ?
#
loop_
_entity_poly.entity_id
_entity_poly.type
_entity_poly.pdbx_seq_one_letter_code
_entity_poly.pdbx_strand_id
1 'polypeptide(L)'
;MSKPRNQEYSIGKWSIQFWANIHMYCHRLVASKGKKTYELHCEDLPIKGPFVGVWLYETEMPDLHRDELITVLAKWGDKTEKRLKIYTEREVSHLNLGDGTIRIEKTSPTGESLEKS
;
A
#
# COMPACT_ATOMS: atom_id res chain seq x y z
N MET A 1 -16.90 5.27 -22.91
CA MET A 1 -16.04 6.45 -22.66
C MET A 1 -14.82 5.98 -21.87
N SER A 2 -13.60 6.15 -22.38
CA SER A 2 -12.39 5.82 -21.62
C SER A 2 -12.20 6.83 -20.49
N LYS A 3 -11.98 6.35 -19.26
CA LYS A 3 -11.62 7.21 -18.13
C LYS A 3 -10.27 7.90 -18.41
N PRO A 4 -10.08 9.17 -18.02
CA PRO A 4 -8.82 9.85 -18.20
C PRO A 4 -7.70 9.11 -17.44
N ARG A 5 -6.50 9.04 -18.05
CA ARG A 5 -5.33 8.36 -17.46
C ARG A 5 -4.86 9.00 -16.14
N ASN A 6 -5.14 10.28 -15.96
CA ASN A 6 -4.92 11.04 -14.75
C ASN A 6 -6.27 11.34 -14.09
N GLN A 7 -6.40 11.04 -12.80
CA GLN A 7 -7.58 11.38 -12.01
C GLN A 7 -7.15 12.02 -10.70
N GLU A 8 -7.81 13.13 -10.34
CA GLU A 8 -7.63 13.82 -9.07
C GLU A 8 -8.89 13.68 -8.21
N TYR A 9 -8.67 13.43 -6.91
CA TYR A 9 -9.73 13.23 -5.94
C TYR A 9 -9.45 14.03 -4.67
N SER A 10 -10.43 14.82 -4.24
CA SER A 10 -10.40 15.46 -2.93
C SER A 10 -11.09 14.58 -1.88
N ILE A 11 -10.39 14.28 -0.79
CA ILE A 11 -10.87 13.50 0.35
C ILE A 11 -10.52 14.26 1.63
N GLY A 12 -11.48 15.00 2.16
CA GLY A 12 -11.24 15.91 3.28
C GLY A 12 -10.23 17.00 2.91
N LYS A 13 -9.15 17.10 3.68
CA LYS A 13 -8.05 18.07 3.44
C LYS A 13 -6.95 17.54 2.50
N TRP A 14 -7.13 16.33 1.98
CA TRP A 14 -6.17 15.66 1.12
C TRP A 14 -6.63 15.69 -0.35
N SER A 15 -5.69 15.94 -1.26
CA SER A 15 -5.83 15.67 -2.70
C SER A 15 -5.02 14.42 -3.05
N ILE A 16 -5.65 13.51 -3.80
CA ILE A 16 -5.04 12.29 -4.32
C ILE A 16 -5.03 12.38 -5.84
N GLN A 17 -3.85 12.36 -6.44
CA GLN A 17 -3.65 12.31 -7.88
C GLN A 17 -3.11 10.94 -8.27
N PHE A 18 -3.77 10.28 -9.20
CA PHE A 18 -3.43 8.93 -9.63
C PHE A 18 -3.29 8.86 -11.15
N TRP A 19 -2.14 8.34 -11.60
CA TRP A 19 -1.86 8.04 -12.99
C TRP A 19 -1.63 6.54 -13.16
N ALA A 20 -2.56 5.87 -13.83
CA ALA A 20 -2.42 4.46 -14.13
C ALA A 20 -1.40 4.22 -15.26
N ASN A 21 -0.69 3.10 -15.17
CA ASN A 21 0.16 2.55 -16.24
C ASN A 21 1.19 3.54 -16.79
N ILE A 22 1.88 4.30 -15.92
CA ILE A 22 2.96 5.18 -16.34
C ILE A 22 4.17 4.40 -16.86
N HIS A 23 4.43 3.19 -16.32
CA HIS A 23 5.43 2.27 -16.82
C HIS A 23 5.12 0.84 -16.38
N MET A 24 4.78 -0.07 -17.31
CA MET A 24 4.28 -1.42 -16.98
C MET A 24 3.19 -1.38 -15.87
N TYR A 25 3.30 -2.24 -14.86
CA TYR A 25 2.43 -2.33 -13.68
C TYR A 25 2.55 -1.15 -12.71
N CYS A 26 3.52 -0.24 -12.93
CA CYS A 26 3.74 0.89 -12.06
C CYS A 26 2.69 1.98 -12.31
N HIS A 27 2.29 2.61 -11.22
CA HIS A 27 1.38 3.74 -11.23
C HIS A 27 2.04 4.92 -10.53
N ARG A 28 1.57 6.12 -10.82
CA ARG A 28 1.95 7.30 -10.06
C ARG A 28 0.84 7.61 -9.09
N LEU A 29 1.17 7.73 -7.81
CA LEU A 29 0.24 8.15 -6.77
C LEU A 29 0.86 9.29 -5.99
N VAL A 30 0.20 10.44 -6.00
CA VAL A 30 0.62 11.62 -5.27
C VAL A 30 -0.47 12.02 -4.30
N ALA A 31 -0.10 12.21 -3.04
CA ALA A 31 -0.98 12.67 -1.98
C ALA A 31 -0.52 14.04 -1.47
N SER A 32 -1.43 15.02 -1.43
CA SER A 32 -1.13 16.38 -0.97
C SER A 32 -2.05 16.81 0.15
N LYS A 33 -1.50 17.43 1.21
CA LYS A 33 -2.24 18.09 2.30
C LYS A 33 -1.70 19.50 2.49
N GLY A 34 -2.47 20.51 2.05
CA GLY A 34 -2.00 21.90 2.03
C GLY A 34 -0.75 22.06 1.16
N LYS A 35 0.37 22.51 1.76
CA LYS A 35 1.67 22.70 1.07
C LYS A 35 2.57 21.45 1.08
N LYS A 36 2.14 20.35 1.71
CA LYS A 36 2.92 19.12 1.80
C LYS A 36 2.43 18.16 0.72
N THR A 37 3.36 17.60 -0.05
CA THR A 37 3.11 16.65 -1.13
C THR A 37 4.01 15.43 -0.94
N TYR A 38 3.42 14.26 -1.13
CA TYR A 38 4.04 12.96 -0.95
C TYR A 38 3.83 12.16 -2.24
N GLU A 39 4.91 11.81 -2.92
CA GLU A 39 4.87 10.82 -4.01
C GLU A 39 5.04 9.44 -3.40
N LEU A 40 4.04 8.59 -3.60
CA LEU A 40 3.94 7.27 -3.00
C LEU A 40 4.27 6.23 -4.06
N HIS A 41 5.15 5.29 -3.71
CA HIS A 41 5.41 4.15 -4.56
C HIS A 41 4.17 3.25 -4.59
N CYS A 42 3.71 2.88 -5.80
CA CYS A 42 2.60 1.97 -6.00
C CYS A 42 2.65 1.23 -7.33
N GLU A 43 2.12 0.00 -7.35
CA GLU A 43 2.02 -0.86 -8.53
C GLU A 43 0.89 -1.88 -8.39
N ASP A 44 0.49 -2.48 -9.50
CA ASP A 44 -0.39 -3.66 -9.48
C ASP A 44 0.34 -4.86 -8.85
N LEU A 45 -0.30 -5.51 -7.89
CA LEU A 45 0.25 -6.71 -7.23
C LEU A 45 -0.02 -7.97 -8.04
N PRO A 46 0.95 -8.91 -8.15
CA PRO A 46 0.79 -10.17 -8.85
C PRO A 46 0.05 -11.21 -8.00
N ILE A 47 -1.10 -10.84 -7.43
CA ILE A 47 -1.96 -11.70 -6.61
C ILE A 47 -3.33 -11.91 -7.27
N LYS A 48 -4.13 -12.86 -6.77
CA LYS A 48 -5.45 -13.14 -7.32
C LYS A 48 -6.41 -11.96 -7.12
N GLY A 49 -6.55 -11.13 -8.15
CA GLY A 49 -7.45 -9.98 -8.21
C GLY A 49 -6.73 -8.65 -8.47
N PRO A 50 -7.44 -7.60 -8.87
CA PRO A 50 -6.85 -6.29 -9.16
C PRO A 50 -6.55 -5.56 -7.85
N PHE A 51 -5.35 -5.76 -7.30
CA PHE A 51 -4.87 -5.06 -6.12
C PHE A 51 -3.75 -4.09 -6.50
N VAL A 52 -3.80 -2.89 -5.94
CA VAL A 52 -2.69 -1.94 -6.00
C VAL A 52 -1.97 -1.97 -4.64
N GLY A 53 -0.67 -2.26 -4.67
CA GLY A 53 0.23 -2.12 -3.54
C GLY A 53 0.65 -0.67 -3.37
N VAL A 54 0.72 -0.18 -2.14
CA VAL A 54 1.18 1.18 -1.80
C VAL A 54 2.16 1.09 -0.63
N TRP A 55 3.39 1.57 -0.81
CA TRP A 55 4.47 1.45 0.19
C TRP A 55 4.74 2.78 0.89
N LEU A 56 4.10 3.01 2.04
CA LEU A 56 4.24 4.26 2.80
C LEU A 56 5.57 4.36 3.55
N TYR A 57 6.24 3.25 3.85
CA TYR A 57 7.54 3.27 4.53
C TYR A 57 8.68 3.84 3.67
N GLU A 58 8.50 3.92 2.35
CA GLU A 58 9.51 4.49 1.44
C GLU A 58 9.43 6.02 1.37
N THR A 59 8.38 6.61 1.93
CA THR A 59 8.16 8.04 1.93
C THR A 59 8.41 8.60 3.34
N GLU A 60 9.34 9.55 3.43
CA GLU A 60 9.54 10.31 4.67
C GLU A 60 8.31 11.18 4.94
N MET A 61 7.59 10.87 6.02
CA MET A 61 6.42 11.65 6.45
C MET A 61 6.23 11.53 7.96
N PRO A 62 5.66 12.57 8.62
CA PRO A 62 5.28 12.47 10.02
C PRO A 62 4.24 11.37 10.26
N ASP A 63 4.31 10.68 11.41
CA ASP A 63 3.40 9.57 11.74
C ASP A 63 1.93 9.99 11.70
N LEU A 64 1.61 11.18 12.22
CA LEU A 64 0.25 11.73 12.12
C LEU A 64 -0.24 11.84 10.66
N HIS A 65 0.64 12.21 9.73
CA HIS A 65 0.28 12.27 8.31
C HIS A 65 0.14 10.87 7.71
N ARG A 66 0.98 9.91 8.12
CA ARG A 66 0.88 8.50 7.71
C ARG A 66 -0.47 7.91 8.10
N ASP A 67 -0.87 8.06 9.35
CA ASP A 67 -2.11 7.50 9.89
C ASP A 67 -3.36 8.10 9.22
N GLU A 68 -3.36 9.43 9.04
CA GLU A 68 -4.40 10.10 8.28
C GLU A 68 -4.44 9.61 6.82
N LEU A 69 -3.28 9.46 6.18
CA LEU A 69 -3.17 9.07 4.78
C LEU A 69 -3.66 7.63 4.56
N ILE A 70 -3.43 6.70 5.49
CA ILE A 70 -4.01 5.34 5.43
C ILE A 70 -5.54 5.43 5.34
N THR A 71 -6.16 6.25 6.19
CA THR A 71 -7.61 6.45 6.19
C THR A 71 -8.10 7.09 4.88
N VAL A 72 -7.34 8.04 4.35
CA VAL A 72 -7.65 8.69 3.06
C VAL A 72 -7.54 7.72 1.90
N LEU A 73 -6.50 6.89 1.87
CA LEU A 73 -6.28 5.88 0.83
C LEU A 73 -7.37 4.81 0.86
N ALA A 74 -7.81 4.37 2.05
CA ALA A 74 -8.95 3.45 2.15
C ALA A 74 -10.21 4.04 1.50
N LYS A 75 -10.57 5.30 1.85
CA LYS A 75 -11.71 6.00 1.24
C LYS A 75 -11.55 6.22 -0.26
N TRP A 76 -10.33 6.47 -0.71
CA TRP A 76 -10.02 6.60 -2.14
C TRP A 76 -10.22 5.26 -2.87
N GLY A 77 -9.75 4.16 -2.28
CA GLY A 77 -9.96 2.80 -2.77
C GLY A 77 -11.44 2.50 -2.95
N ASP A 78 -12.25 2.73 -1.92
CA ASP A 78 -13.71 2.55 -1.97
C ASP A 78 -14.36 3.38 -3.08
N LYS A 79 -14.02 4.68 -3.15
CA LYS A 79 -14.57 5.62 -4.16
C LYS A 79 -14.22 5.23 -5.59
N THR A 80 -13.08 4.59 -5.79
CA THR A 80 -12.58 4.20 -7.11
C THR A 80 -12.75 2.72 -7.43
N GLU A 81 -13.40 1.98 -6.53
CA GLU A 81 -13.55 0.51 -6.57
C GLU A 81 -12.20 -0.21 -6.70
N LYS A 82 -11.12 0.40 -6.19
CA LYS A 82 -9.77 -0.16 -6.18
C LYS A 82 -9.53 -0.88 -4.87
N ARG A 83 -9.03 -2.12 -4.96
CA ARG A 83 -8.56 -2.87 -3.81
C ARG A 83 -7.12 -2.49 -3.53
N LEU A 84 -6.84 -2.02 -2.32
CA LEU A 84 -5.51 -1.56 -1.93
C LEU A 84 -4.89 -2.51 -0.92
N LYS A 85 -3.57 -2.71 -1.02
CA LYS A 85 -2.74 -3.17 0.10
C LYS A 85 -1.77 -2.06 0.46
N ILE A 86 -1.82 -1.60 1.70
CA ILE A 86 -1.01 -0.48 2.19
C ILE A 86 0.06 -1.06 3.12
N TYR A 87 1.33 -0.86 2.77
CA TYR A 87 2.49 -1.31 3.52
C TYR A 87 3.06 -0.13 4.31
N THR A 88 2.91 -0.16 5.63
CA THR A 88 3.37 0.90 6.55
C THR A 88 4.77 0.66 7.08
N GLU A 89 5.25 -0.57 6.97
CA GLU A 89 6.55 -1.04 7.46
C GLU A 89 7.24 -1.89 6.38
N ARG A 90 8.57 -1.85 6.36
CA ARG A 90 9.35 -2.71 5.48
C ARG A 90 9.35 -4.11 6.08
N GLU A 91 8.65 -5.05 5.45
CA GLU A 91 8.84 -6.47 5.75
C GLU A 91 10.28 -6.86 5.40
N VAL A 92 11.13 -7.07 6.42
CA VAL A 92 12.47 -7.60 6.23
C VAL A 92 12.36 -9.12 6.20
N SER A 93 12.14 -9.68 5.01
CA SER A 93 12.30 -11.12 4.82
C SER A 93 13.79 -11.45 4.79
N HIS A 94 14.33 -12.01 5.88
CA HIS A 94 15.66 -12.61 5.85
C HIS A 94 15.61 -13.86 4.96
N LEU A 95 16.02 -13.74 3.70
CA LEU A 95 16.28 -14.89 2.84
C LEU A 95 17.61 -15.52 3.30
N ASN A 96 17.53 -16.58 4.10
CA ASN A 96 18.65 -17.51 4.23
C ASN A 96 18.74 -18.30 2.92
N LEU A 97 19.69 -17.94 2.06
CA LEU A 97 20.10 -18.75 0.92
C LEU A 97 20.98 -19.89 1.43
N GLY A 98 20.36 -20.89 2.06
CA GLY A 98 20.95 -22.16 2.43
C GLY A 98 19.96 -23.28 2.08
N ASP A 99 20.36 -24.12 1.13
CA ASP A 99 19.86 -25.47 0.90
C ASP A 99 18.41 -25.81 1.33
N GLY A 100 17.45 -25.40 0.51
CA GLY A 100 16.35 -26.27 0.13
C GLY A 100 15.49 -26.89 1.24
N THR A 101 15.04 -26.14 2.25
CA THR A 101 13.73 -26.38 2.88
C THR A 101 13.23 -25.11 3.58
N ILE A 102 12.17 -24.48 3.06
CA ILE A 102 11.52 -23.37 3.76
C ILE A 102 10.38 -23.95 4.62
N ARG A 103 10.58 -23.97 5.94
CA ARG A 103 9.48 -23.99 6.92
C ARG A 103 9.26 -22.57 7.41
N ILE A 104 8.07 -22.03 7.19
CA ILE A 104 7.63 -20.78 7.81
C ILE A 104 6.78 -21.17 9.02
N GLU A 105 7.34 -21.08 10.22
CA GLU A 105 6.56 -21.07 11.45
C GLU A 105 6.07 -19.64 11.71
N LYS A 106 4.75 -19.48 11.80
CA LYS A 106 4.13 -18.25 12.29
C LYS A 106 4.17 -18.29 13.82
N THR A 107 4.84 -17.33 14.45
CA THR A 107 4.57 -17.00 15.86
C THR A 107 3.84 -15.66 15.91
N SER A 108 2.60 -15.70 16.40
CA SER A 108 1.84 -14.50 16.78
C SER A 108 2.47 -13.87 18.04
N PRO A 109 2.38 -12.54 18.24
CA PRO A 109 2.95 -11.87 19.42
C PRO A 109 2.20 -12.13 20.73
N THR A 110 1.22 -13.04 20.76
CA THR A 110 0.61 -13.56 21.97
C THR A 110 0.82 -15.07 21.97
N GLY A 111 1.80 -15.53 22.75
CA GLY A 111 2.24 -16.92 22.82
C GLY A 111 1.26 -17.81 23.59
N GLU A 112 0.11 -18.14 23.00
CA GLU A 112 -0.70 -19.29 23.43
C GLU A 112 -0.90 -20.27 22.28
N SER A 113 -0.15 -21.36 22.35
CA SER A 113 -0.42 -22.60 21.62
C SER A 113 -1.51 -23.37 22.34
N LEU A 114 -2.62 -23.63 21.64
CA LEU A 114 -3.59 -24.64 22.04
C LEU A 114 -3.58 -25.74 20.98
N GLU A 115 -2.72 -26.74 21.17
CA GLU A 115 -2.92 -28.08 20.63
C GLU A 115 -2.84 -29.09 21.78
N LYS A 116 -3.99 -29.65 22.14
CA LYS A 116 -4.09 -31.03 22.63
C LYS A 116 -5.36 -31.65 22.05
N SER A 117 -5.18 -32.65 21.19
CA SER A 117 -6.04 -33.82 21.06
C SER A 117 -5.14 -35.03 21.07
#